data_AF-A0A962DMP9-F1
#
_entry.id   AF-A0A962DMP9-F1
#
_cell.length_a   1.000
_cell.length_b   1.000
_cell.length_c   1.000
_cell.angle_alpha   90.00
_cell.angle_beta   90.00
_cell.angle_gamma   90.00
#
_symmetry.space_group_name_H-M   'P 1'
#
loop_
_entity.id
_entity.type
_entity.pdbx_description
1 polymer ?
#
loop_
_entity_poly.entity_id
_entity_poly.type
_entity_poly.pdbx_seq_one_letter_code
_entity_poly.pdbx_strand_id
1 'polypeptide(L)'
;MSTSHTADYGPDGRVGVAVPHGNPTVEPELRALIPASIGVYATRLIHPSPRVEQRIDHYIRHMPDAIRSFGGMGLRAFGFGCTGSSYIAGLELEERLTVAASEECGLPVISAAQA
;
A
#
# COMPACT_ATOMS: atom_id res chain seq x y z
N MET A 1 -25.12 -19.97 -8.48
CA MET A 1 -24.75 -18.98 -9.51
C MET A 1 -24.45 -17.68 -8.79
N SER A 2 -23.18 -17.33 -8.60
CA SER A 2 -22.81 -16.05 -7.98
C SER A 2 -22.88 -14.97 -9.06
N THR A 3 -23.81 -14.04 -8.92
CA THR A 3 -23.89 -12.85 -9.77
C THR A 3 -22.64 -12.01 -9.50
N SER A 4 -21.71 -12.01 -10.45
CA SER A 4 -20.54 -11.12 -10.41
C SER A 4 -21.04 -9.68 -10.46
N HIS A 5 -21.16 -9.04 -9.30
CA HIS A 5 -21.47 -7.62 -9.22
C HIS A 5 -20.19 -6.87 -9.61
N THR A 6 -20.15 -6.35 -10.84
CA THR A 6 -19.08 -5.45 -11.26
C THR A 6 -19.10 -4.23 -10.35
N ALA A 7 -17.94 -3.86 -9.80
CA ALA A 7 -17.85 -2.68 -8.95
C ALA A 7 -18.07 -1.41 -9.78
N ASP A 8 -18.84 -0.45 -9.24
CA ASP A 8 -19.04 0.86 -9.88
C ASP A 8 -17.72 1.60 -10.11
N TYR A 9 -16.74 1.39 -9.21
CA TYR A 9 -15.39 1.92 -9.29
C TYR A 9 -14.34 0.81 -9.20
N GLY A 10 -13.46 0.76 -10.21
CA GLY A 10 -12.50 -0.33 -10.38
C GLY A 10 -13.12 -1.61 -10.94
N PRO A 11 -13.90 -1.57 -12.03
CA PRO A 11 -14.53 -2.76 -12.62
C PRO A 11 -13.52 -3.85 -13.02
N ASP A 12 -12.30 -3.48 -13.38
CA ASP A 12 -11.23 -4.42 -13.74
C ASP A 12 -10.36 -4.82 -12.54
N GLY A 13 -10.54 -4.16 -11.39
CA GLY A 13 -9.77 -4.42 -10.18
C GLY A 13 -9.63 -3.21 -9.28
N ARG A 14 -9.26 -3.46 -8.02
CA ARG A 14 -8.97 -2.42 -7.02
C ARG A 14 -7.58 -2.65 -6.46
N VAL A 15 -6.76 -1.62 -6.40
CA VAL A 15 -5.43 -1.65 -5.78
C VAL A 15 -5.41 -0.72 -4.58
N GLY A 16 -4.76 -1.17 -3.52
CA GLY A 16 -4.51 -0.36 -2.33
C GLY A 16 -3.13 0.27 -2.39
N VAL A 17 -2.98 1.46 -1.83
CA VAL A 17 -1.68 2.07 -1.59
C VAL A 17 -1.61 2.66 -0.18
N ALA A 18 -0.53 2.39 0.54
CA ALA A 18 -0.23 3.06 1.79
C ALA A 18 0.68 4.26 1.54
N VAL A 19 0.28 5.42 2.05
CA VAL A 19 0.94 6.70 1.80
C VAL A 19 1.29 7.40 3.11
N PRO A 20 2.51 7.95 3.28
CA PRO A 20 2.82 8.80 4.43
C PRO A 20 1.77 9.90 4.60
N HIS A 21 1.34 10.18 5.83
CA HIS A 21 0.26 11.15 6.06
C HIS A 21 0.51 12.56 5.51
N GLY A 22 1.78 12.95 5.34
CA GLY A 22 2.17 14.23 4.74
C GLY A 22 2.54 14.16 3.25
N ASN A 23 2.43 13.00 2.59
CA ASN A 23 2.72 12.86 1.17
C ASN A 23 1.49 13.24 0.34
N PRO A 24 1.59 14.24 -0.57
CA PRO A 24 0.48 14.64 -1.44
C PRO A 24 0.60 14.11 -2.88
N THR A 25 1.66 13.36 -3.22
CA THR A 25 2.03 13.06 -4.62
C THR A 25 1.62 11.66 -5.08
N VAL A 26 1.68 10.66 -4.19
CA VAL A 26 1.45 9.26 -4.60
C VAL A 26 0.07 9.06 -5.20
N GLU A 27 -0.98 9.59 -4.58
CA GLU A 27 -2.35 9.43 -5.06
C GLU A 27 -2.61 10.08 -6.43
N PRO A 28 -2.30 11.38 -6.66
CA PRO A 28 -2.50 11.98 -7.97
C PRO A 28 -1.62 11.37 -9.06
N GLU A 29 -0.37 10.99 -8.75
CA GLU A 29 0.53 10.36 -9.73
C GLU A 29 0.04 8.96 -10.13
N LEU A 30 -0.32 8.11 -9.16
CA LEU A 30 -0.92 6.81 -9.46
C LEU A 30 -2.21 6.97 -10.25
N ARG A 31 -3.05 7.95 -9.91
CA ARG A 31 -4.28 8.18 -10.68
C ARG A 31 -3.99 8.61 -12.11
N ALA A 32 -2.96 9.42 -12.36
CA ALA A 32 -2.59 9.87 -13.69
C ALA A 32 -2.04 8.72 -14.56
N LEU A 33 -1.34 7.75 -13.96
CA LEU A 33 -0.67 6.66 -14.66
C LEU A 33 -1.53 5.40 -14.80
N ILE A 34 -2.41 5.13 -13.86
CA ILE A 34 -3.21 3.89 -13.83
C ILE A 34 -4.48 4.04 -14.69
N PRO A 35 -4.82 3.02 -15.51
CA PRO A 35 -6.06 3.00 -16.27
C PRO A 35 -7.30 3.28 -15.41
N ALA A 36 -8.25 4.05 -15.94
CA ALA A 36 -9.44 4.47 -15.20
C ALA A 36 -10.35 3.30 -14.73
N SER A 37 -10.24 2.13 -15.35
CA SER A 37 -10.98 0.93 -14.98
C SER A 37 -10.39 0.19 -13.77
N ILE A 38 -9.22 0.60 -13.29
CA ILE A 38 -8.62 0.12 -12.03
C ILE A 38 -8.85 1.18 -10.96
N GLY A 39 -9.50 0.78 -9.86
CA GLY A 39 -9.71 1.64 -8.72
C GLY A 39 -8.45 1.74 -7.87
N VAL A 40 -8.02 2.97 -7.56
CA VAL A 40 -6.87 3.24 -6.69
C VAL A 40 -7.38 3.80 -5.37
N TYR A 41 -7.09 3.10 -4.26
CA TYR A 41 -7.55 3.49 -2.93
C TYR A 41 -6.37 3.64 -1.99
N ALA A 42 -6.34 4.75 -1.25
CA ALA A 42 -5.23 5.07 -0.37
C ALA A 42 -5.60 4.87 1.11
N THR A 43 -4.61 4.44 1.90
CA THR A 43 -4.64 4.49 3.36
C THR A 43 -3.45 5.28 3.88
N ARG A 44 -3.62 5.93 5.04
CA ARG A 44 -2.61 6.84 5.60
C ARG A 44 -1.72 6.10 6.60
N LEU A 45 -0.42 6.21 6.38
CA LEU A 45 0.61 5.81 7.34
C LEU A 45 0.78 6.95 8.35
N ILE A 46 0.28 6.73 9.57
CA ILE A 46 0.25 7.70 10.66
C ILE A 46 1.07 7.16 11.83
N HIS A 47 1.92 7.99 12.40
CA HIS A 47 2.63 7.71 13.63
C HIS A 47 2.88 9.04 14.37
N PRO A 48 2.62 9.12 15.70
CA PRO A 48 2.62 10.39 16.43
C PRO A 48 4.02 10.96 16.68
N SER A 49 5.08 10.21 16.38
CA SER A 49 6.44 10.68 16.64
C SER A 49 6.78 11.96 15.86
N PRO A 50 7.39 12.96 16.53
CA PRO A 50 7.93 14.13 15.84
C PRO A 50 9.12 13.78 14.93
N ARG A 51 9.80 12.65 15.17
CA ARG A 51 10.99 12.22 14.43
C ARG A 51 10.64 11.43 13.19
N VAL A 52 11.13 11.86 12.03
CA VAL A 52 10.81 11.20 10.75
C VAL A 52 11.32 9.77 10.69
N GLU A 53 12.49 9.49 11.27
CA GLU A 53 13.12 8.16 11.26
C GLU A 53 12.26 7.14 12.00
N GLN A 54 11.67 7.55 13.14
CA GLN A 54 10.76 6.70 13.91
C GLN A 54 9.47 6.43 13.15
N ARG A 55 8.97 7.42 12.39
CA ARG A 55 7.75 7.24 11.58
C ARG A 55 7.99 6.26 10.44
N ILE A 56 9.05 6.46 9.65
CA ILE A 56 9.32 5.62 8.47
C ILE A 56 9.72 4.18 8.85
N ASP A 57 10.45 3.98 9.97
CA ASP A 57 10.72 2.64 10.52
C ASP A 57 9.43 1.98 11.02
N HIS A 58 8.54 2.73 11.67
CA HIS A 58 7.24 2.20 12.06
C HIS A 58 6.41 1.77 10.84
N TYR A 59 6.33 2.62 9.81
CA TYR A 59 5.47 2.37 8.64
C TYR A 59 5.77 1.04 7.95
N ILE A 60 7.04 0.76 7.67
CA ILE A 60 7.42 -0.46 6.96
C ILE A 60 7.15 -1.73 7.77
N ARG A 61 7.25 -1.65 9.11
CA ARG A 61 6.96 -2.78 10.02
C ARG A 61 5.48 -3.06 10.21
N HIS A 62 4.60 -2.12 9.83
CA HIS A 62 3.15 -2.23 10.02
C HIS A 62 2.39 -2.25 8.67
N MET A 63 3.04 -2.75 7.60
CA MET A 63 2.38 -2.96 6.30
C MET A 63 1.09 -3.80 6.39
N PRO A 64 1.05 -4.92 7.14
CA PRO A 64 -0.19 -5.71 7.29
C PRO A 64 -1.37 -4.89 7.84
N ASP A 65 -1.12 -3.98 8.79
CA ASP A 65 -2.18 -3.13 9.35
C ASP A 65 -2.69 -2.11 8.35
N ALA A 66 -1.79 -1.56 7.52
CA ALA A 66 -2.19 -0.70 6.42
C ALA A 66 -3.08 -1.45 5.41
N ILE A 67 -2.75 -2.69 5.07
CA ILE A 67 -3.60 -3.53 4.19
C ILE A 67 -4.98 -3.79 4.83
N ARG A 68 -5.01 -4.15 6.12
CA ARG A 68 -6.27 -4.42 6.85
C ARG A 68 -7.19 -3.22 6.93
N SER A 69 -6.66 -2.00 6.89
CA SER A 69 -7.47 -0.78 6.95
C SER A 69 -8.49 -0.65 5.80
N PHE A 70 -8.31 -1.38 4.70
CA PHE A 70 -9.27 -1.46 3.60
C PHE A 70 -10.45 -2.42 3.85
N GLY A 71 -10.40 -3.22 4.92
CA GLY A 71 -11.44 -4.18 5.28
C GLY A 71 -11.75 -5.16 4.14
N GLY A 72 -13.03 -5.38 3.86
CA GLY A 72 -13.52 -6.33 2.86
C GLY A 72 -13.51 -5.83 1.41
N MET A 73 -12.77 -4.76 1.07
CA MET A 73 -12.80 -4.14 -0.26
C MET A 73 -12.34 -5.09 -1.39
N GLY A 74 -11.61 -6.16 -1.07
CA GLY A 74 -11.15 -7.14 -2.07
C GLY A 74 -10.12 -6.54 -3.02
N LEU A 75 -9.01 -6.07 -2.44
CA LEU A 75 -7.88 -5.55 -3.21
C LEU A 75 -7.19 -6.67 -4.00
N ARG A 76 -6.72 -6.35 -5.20
CA ARG A 76 -5.97 -7.25 -6.09
C ARG A 76 -4.46 -7.18 -5.86
N ALA A 77 -3.96 -6.05 -5.38
CA ALA A 77 -2.57 -5.81 -5.05
C ALA A 77 -2.47 -4.61 -4.10
N PHE A 78 -1.32 -4.48 -3.44
CA PHE A 78 -1.03 -3.40 -2.53
C PHE A 78 0.36 -2.81 -2.75
N GLY A 79 0.44 -1.49 -2.84
CA GLY A 79 1.68 -0.72 -2.91
C GLY A 79 2.01 -0.04 -1.59
N PHE A 80 3.28 -0.08 -1.17
CA PHE A 80 3.79 0.69 -0.04
C PHE A 80 4.57 1.92 -0.53
N GLY A 81 3.91 3.08 -0.53
CA GLY A 81 4.36 4.33 -1.16
C GLY A 81 5.36 5.16 -0.34
N CYS A 82 6.32 4.53 0.35
CA CYS A 82 7.31 5.24 1.16
C CYS A 82 8.73 4.71 0.91
N THR A 83 9.40 5.22 -0.13
CA THR A 83 10.82 4.89 -0.42
C THR A 83 11.77 5.24 0.73
N GLY A 84 11.43 6.26 1.53
CA GLY A 84 12.26 6.71 2.64
C GLY A 84 12.50 5.63 3.72
N SER A 85 11.56 4.71 3.93
CA SER A 85 11.77 3.62 4.89
C SER A 85 12.84 2.64 4.45
N SER A 86 13.04 2.47 3.14
CA SER A 86 14.03 1.56 2.57
C SER A 86 15.46 1.96 2.96
N TYR A 87 15.72 3.25 3.12
CA TYR A 87 17.03 3.75 3.60
C TYR A 87 17.34 3.36 5.05
N ILE A 88 16.30 3.14 5.86
CA ILE A 88 16.45 2.75 7.27
C ILE A 88 16.42 1.23 7.41
N ALA A 89 15.52 0.56 6.69
CA ALA A 89 15.36 -0.88 6.77
C ALA A 89 16.49 -1.64 6.05
N GLY A 90 16.95 -1.11 4.92
CA GLY A 90 17.80 -1.83 3.99
C GLY A 90 17.03 -2.86 3.16
N LEU A 91 17.66 -3.32 2.08
CA LEU A 91 17.05 -4.22 1.08
C LEU A 91 16.51 -5.51 1.70
N GLU A 92 17.34 -6.25 2.44
CA GLU A 92 16.99 -7.57 2.98
C GLU A 92 15.78 -7.52 3.93
N LEU A 93 15.72 -6.48 4.77
CA LEU A 93 14.61 -6.32 5.71
C LEU A 93 13.32 -5.96 4.97
N GLU A 94 13.39 -5.06 3.99
CA GLU A 94 12.24 -4.66 3.20
C GLU A 94 11.65 -5.82 2.39
N GLU A 95 12.50 -6.61 1.72
CA GLU A 95 12.08 -7.83 1.02
C GLU A 95 11.38 -8.80 1.98
N ARG A 96 11.98 -9.04 3.14
CA ARG A 96 11.37 -9.91 4.16
C ARG A 96 10.02 -9.41 4.65
N LEU A 97 9.88 -8.09 4.88
CA LEU A 97 8.63 -7.51 5.36
C LEU A 97 7.53 -7.49 4.28
N THR A 98 7.89 -7.24 3.02
CA THR A 98 6.94 -7.28 1.89
C THR A 98 6.44 -8.70 1.61
N VAL A 99 7.34 -9.69 1.64
CA VAL A 99 6.96 -11.12 1.55
C VAL A 99 6.05 -11.51 2.71
N ALA A 100 6.43 -11.19 3.94
CA ALA A 100 5.61 -11.51 5.12
C ALA A 100 4.21 -10.88 5.03
N ALA A 101 4.11 -9.60 4.62
CA ALA A 101 2.81 -8.95 4.44
C ALA A 101 1.98 -9.59 3.32
N SER A 102 2.62 -10.00 2.22
CA SER A 102 1.96 -10.69 1.11
C SER A 102 1.39 -12.04 1.54
N GLU A 103 2.15 -12.83 2.29
CA GLU A 103 1.73 -14.14 2.81
C GLU A 103 0.60 -13.98 3.84
N GLU A 104 0.74 -13.04 4.78
CA GLU A 104 -0.21 -12.81 5.86
C GLU A 104 -1.56 -12.29 5.36
N CYS A 105 -1.54 -11.41 4.35
CA CYS A 105 -2.76 -10.76 3.85
C CYS A 105 -3.33 -11.42 2.58
N GLY A 106 -2.61 -12.37 1.98
CA GLY A 106 -3.09 -13.14 0.82
C GLY A 106 -3.24 -12.33 -0.47
N LEU A 107 -2.43 -11.27 -0.65
CA LEU A 107 -2.37 -10.48 -1.89
C LEU A 107 -0.94 -10.04 -2.20
N PRO A 108 -0.59 -9.79 -3.47
CA PRO A 108 0.70 -9.25 -3.84
C PRO A 108 0.98 -7.89 -3.17
N VAL A 109 2.18 -7.75 -2.61
CA VAL A 109 2.67 -6.53 -1.97
C VAL A 109 3.98 -6.11 -2.64
N ILE A 110 4.10 -4.82 -2.98
CA ILE A 110 5.34 -4.23 -3.51
C ILE A 110 5.63 -2.90 -2.80
N SER A 111 6.90 -2.63 -2.49
CA SER A 111 7.36 -1.34 -2.00
C SER A 111 7.69 -0.38 -3.14
N ALA A 112 7.70 0.92 -2.84
CA ALA A 112 8.15 1.92 -3.79
C ALA A 112 9.64 1.79 -4.19
N ALA A 113 10.47 1.08 -3.41
CA ALA A 113 11.88 0.87 -3.78
C ALA A 113 12.10 -0.42 -4.58
N GLN A 114 11.13 -1.33 -4.61
CA GLN A 114 11.13 -2.54 -5.45
C GLN A 114 10.55 -2.31 -6.86
N ALA A 115 9.77 -1.22 -7.03
CA ALA A 115 9.00 -0.91 -8.24
C ALA A 115 9.83 -0.22 -9.34
#